data_AF-A0A564YCD4-F1
#
_entry.id   AF-A0A564YCD4-F1
#
_cell.length_a   1.000
_cell.length_b   1.000
_cell.length_c   1.000
_cell.angle_alpha   90.00
_cell.angle_beta   90.00
_cell.angle_gamma   90.00
#
_symmetry.space_group_name_H-M   'P 1'
#
loop_
_entity.id
_entity.type
_entity.pdbx_description
1 polymer ?
#
loop_
_entity_poly.entity_id
_entity_poly.type
_entity_poly.pdbx_seq_one_letter_code
_entity_poly.pdbx_strand_id
1 'polypeptide(L)'
;MTLDELRALLPPNQSAFISTGALPDGRYFAPRYRYKYFCVFENRNAYIYYFVEHYFSHTNIGRSGAIRALMASQNSVPLEKVVMASRLASVNVTESELSAVIRTYSNDLAIVTDSHGRCSVRRKDNFDGNVYLV
;
A
#
# COMPACT_ATOMS: atom_id res chain seq x y z
N MET A 1 -14.45 -5.46 -11.50
CA MET A 1 -13.96 -5.66 -12.87
C MET A 1 -13.42 -7.08 -13.00
N THR A 2 -13.81 -7.82 -14.03
CA THR A 2 -13.28 -9.14 -14.38
C THR A 2 -11.93 -9.03 -15.09
N LEU A 3 -11.23 -10.15 -15.30
CA LEU A 3 -9.97 -10.16 -16.05
C LEU A 3 -10.17 -9.75 -17.52
N ASP A 4 -11.26 -10.20 -18.16
CA ASP A 4 -11.53 -9.89 -19.57
C ASP A 4 -11.91 -8.41 -19.76
N GLU A 5 -12.71 -7.86 -18.83
CA GLU A 5 -13.00 -6.41 -18.79
C GLU A 5 -11.71 -5.59 -18.61
N LEU A 6 -10.80 -6.03 -17.73
CA LEU A 6 -9.53 -5.34 -17.53
C LEU A 6 -8.64 -5.41 -18.78
N ARG A 7 -8.57 -6.58 -19.45
CA ARG A 7 -7.80 -6.76 -20.69
C ARG A 7 -8.27 -5.85 -21.80
N ALA A 8 -9.57 -5.58 -21.90
CA ALA A 8 -10.12 -4.66 -22.89
C ALA A 8 -9.64 -3.20 -22.69
N LEU A 9 -9.20 -2.85 -21.48
CA LEU A 9 -8.68 -1.51 -21.14
C LEU A 9 -7.15 -1.40 -21.25
N LEU A 10 -6.46 -2.54 -21.37
CA LEU A 10 -5.00 -2.59 -21.41
C LEU A 10 -4.48 -2.61 -22.85
N PRO A 11 -3.28 -2.04 -23.10
CA PRO A 11 -2.63 -2.18 -24.40
C PRO A 11 -2.49 -3.64 -24.85
N PRO A 12 -2.58 -3.97 -26.15
CA PRO A 12 -2.68 -5.35 -26.64
C PRO A 12 -1.52 -6.28 -26.28
N ASN A 13 -0.35 -5.75 -25.92
CA ASN A 13 0.85 -6.52 -25.60
C ASN A 13 1.05 -6.72 -24.08
N GLN A 14 0.02 -7.16 -23.36
CA GLN A 14 0.15 -7.45 -21.93
C GLN A 14 0.84 -8.79 -21.67
N SER A 15 1.60 -8.84 -20.58
CA SER A 15 2.10 -10.09 -20.01
C SER A 15 0.95 -11.04 -19.65
N ALA A 16 1.20 -12.35 -19.72
CA ALA A 16 0.22 -13.37 -19.34
C ALA A 16 -0.26 -13.24 -17.88
N PHE A 17 0.60 -12.72 -17.00
CA PHE A 17 0.28 -12.44 -15.61
C PHE A 17 0.03 -10.94 -15.40
N ILE A 18 -1.15 -10.60 -14.88
CA ILE A 18 -1.56 -9.23 -14.55
C ILE A 18 -1.72 -9.16 -13.02
N SER A 19 -0.78 -8.48 -12.37
CA SER A 19 -0.82 -8.26 -10.92
C SER A 19 -1.49 -6.93 -10.59
N THR A 20 -0.82 -5.82 -10.88
CA THR A 20 -1.23 -4.44 -10.57
C THR A 20 -0.66 -3.51 -11.63
N GLY A 21 -1.27 -2.35 -11.84
CA GLY A 21 -0.71 -1.38 -12.79
C GLY A 21 -1.53 -0.10 -12.93
N ALA A 22 -1.13 0.72 -13.89
CA ALA A 22 -1.85 1.89 -14.35
C ALA A 22 -2.53 1.60 -15.69
N LEU A 23 -3.73 2.16 -15.88
CA LEU A 23 -4.45 2.15 -17.15
C LEU A 23 -4.05 3.38 -17.99
N PRO A 24 -4.20 3.33 -19.32
CA PRO A 24 -3.88 4.46 -20.20
C PRO A 24 -4.65 5.75 -19.88
N ASP A 25 -5.82 5.64 -19.27
CA ASP A 25 -6.68 6.76 -18.88
C ASP A 25 -6.33 7.37 -17.50
N GLY A 26 -5.22 6.93 -16.88
CA GLY A 26 -4.73 7.46 -15.61
C GLY A 26 -5.33 6.80 -14.37
N ARG A 27 -6.25 5.85 -14.52
CA ARG A 27 -6.74 5.01 -13.41
C ARG A 27 -5.71 3.94 -13.04
N TYR A 28 -5.88 3.34 -11.88
CA TYR A 28 -5.00 2.28 -11.39
C TYR A 28 -5.78 1.02 -11.07
N PHE A 29 -5.14 -0.14 -11.11
CA PHE A 29 -5.81 -1.41 -10.82
C PHE A 29 -4.97 -2.36 -9.97
N ALA A 30 -5.66 -3.22 -9.23
CA ALA A 30 -5.04 -4.27 -8.43
C ALA A 30 -5.97 -5.47 -8.23
N PRO A 31 -5.44 -6.67 -7.91
CA PRO A 31 -6.24 -7.87 -7.79
C PRO A 31 -6.87 -7.93 -6.38
N ARG A 32 -8.17 -8.22 -6.31
CA ARG A 32 -8.93 -8.30 -5.05
C ARG A 32 -9.04 -9.72 -4.50
N TYR A 33 -9.20 -10.71 -5.37
CA TYR A 33 -9.42 -12.11 -4.96
C TYR A 33 -8.83 -13.10 -5.97
N ARG A 34 -7.78 -13.84 -5.57
CA ARG A 34 -7.14 -14.90 -6.36
C ARG A 34 -7.00 -14.56 -7.87
N TYR A 35 -6.75 -13.29 -8.20
CA TYR A 35 -6.66 -12.77 -9.57
C TYR A 35 -7.91 -12.95 -10.46
N LYS A 36 -9.08 -13.29 -9.87
CA LYS A 36 -10.35 -13.39 -10.58
C LYS A 36 -11.02 -12.04 -10.81
N TYR A 37 -10.82 -11.12 -9.87
CA TYR A 37 -11.42 -9.79 -9.88
C TYR A 37 -10.40 -8.72 -9.56
N PHE A 38 -10.59 -7.57 -10.18
CA PHE A 38 -9.75 -6.39 -10.04
C PHE A 38 -10.54 -5.22 -9.47
N CYS A 39 -9.92 -4.53 -8.51
CA CYS A 39 -10.30 -3.19 -8.12
C CYS A 39 -9.69 -2.21 -9.11
N VAL A 40 -10.46 -1.18 -9.46
CA VAL A 40 -9.97 -0.02 -10.21
C VAL A 40 -10.12 1.19 -9.31
N PHE A 41 -9.09 2.03 -9.31
CA PHE A 41 -8.97 3.23 -8.50
C PHE A 41 -8.97 4.42 -9.45
N GLU A 42 -9.80 5.41 -9.15
CA GLU A 42 -10.00 6.59 -10.00
C GLU A 42 -8.71 7.39 -10.22
N ASN A 43 -7.79 7.35 -9.26
CA ASN A 43 -6.52 8.05 -9.37
C ASN A 43 -5.44 7.40 -8.50
N ARG A 44 -4.21 7.91 -8.66
CA ARG A 44 -3.01 7.45 -7.96
C ARG A 44 -3.10 7.57 -6.45
N ASN A 45 -3.65 8.67 -5.94
CA ASN A 45 -3.77 8.90 -4.50
C ASN A 45 -4.69 7.86 -3.85
N ALA A 46 -5.83 7.57 -4.50
CA ALA A 46 -6.76 6.53 -4.04
C ALA A 46 -6.10 5.14 -4.00
N TYR A 47 -5.27 4.82 -5.01
CA TYR A 47 -4.50 3.58 -5.05
C TYR A 47 -3.50 3.48 -3.89
N ILE A 48 -2.68 4.53 -3.70
CA ILE A 48 -1.67 4.57 -2.63
C ILE A 48 -2.35 4.46 -1.26
N TYR A 49 -3.41 5.25 -1.05
CA TYR A 49 -4.15 5.28 0.20
C TYR A 49 -4.72 3.90 0.56
N TYR A 50 -5.38 3.24 -0.39
CA TYR A 50 -5.94 1.91 -0.18
C TYR A 50 -4.88 0.89 0.29
N PHE A 51 -3.71 0.87 -0.38
CA PHE A 51 -2.69 -0.11 -0.05
C PHE A 51 -1.95 0.20 1.24
N VAL A 52 -1.67 1.46 1.54
CA VAL A 52 -1.03 1.80 2.81
C VAL A 52 -1.96 1.51 3.99
N GLU A 53 -3.24 1.87 3.92
CA GLU A 53 -4.23 1.49 4.94
C GLU A 53 -4.33 -0.02 5.10
N HIS A 54 -4.36 -0.76 3.99
CA HIS A 54 -4.38 -2.23 4.04
C HIS A 54 -3.14 -2.79 4.72
N TYR A 55 -1.95 -2.31 4.36
CA TYR A 55 -0.68 -2.78 4.91
C TYR A 55 -0.57 -2.58 6.41
N PHE A 56 -1.07 -1.45 6.91
CA PHE A 56 -1.06 -1.09 8.31
C PHE A 56 -2.37 -1.43 9.04
N SER A 57 -3.33 -2.11 8.41
CA SER A 57 -4.54 -2.56 9.10
C SER A 57 -4.22 -3.57 10.22
N HIS A 58 -5.03 -3.61 11.28
CA HIS A 58 -4.85 -4.59 12.38
C HIS A 58 -4.76 -6.02 11.85
N THR A 59 -5.60 -6.37 10.88
CA THR A 59 -5.61 -7.72 10.28
C THR A 59 -4.30 -8.03 9.54
N ASN A 60 -3.71 -7.06 8.83
CA ASN A 60 -2.49 -7.31 8.07
C ASN A 60 -1.24 -7.26 8.95
N ILE A 61 -1.17 -6.34 9.90
CA ILE A 61 -0.10 -6.32 10.92
C ILE A 61 -0.19 -7.57 11.81
N GLY A 62 -1.38 -8.09 12.11
CA GLY A 62 -1.54 -9.33 12.87
C GLY A 62 -1.04 -10.58 12.13
N ARG A 63 -0.82 -10.50 10.81
CA ARG A 63 -0.21 -11.58 10.01
C ARG A 63 1.31 -11.46 9.99
N SER A 64 2.00 -12.56 9.74
CA SER A 64 3.46 -12.52 9.55
C SER A 64 3.84 -11.77 8.26
N GLY A 65 4.90 -10.96 8.34
CA GLY A 65 5.42 -10.21 7.20
C GLY A 65 6.43 -9.14 7.62
N ALA A 66 7.11 -8.55 6.64
CA ALA A 66 8.14 -7.55 6.86
C ALA A 66 7.62 -6.30 7.62
N ILE A 67 6.40 -5.85 7.29
CA ILE A 67 5.77 -4.71 7.97
C ILE A 67 5.49 -5.01 9.43
N ARG A 68 4.94 -6.19 9.77
CA ARG A 68 4.76 -6.61 11.17
C ARG A 68 6.08 -6.64 11.92
N ALA A 69 7.13 -7.23 11.35
CA ALA A 69 8.43 -7.34 12.02
C ALA A 69 9.01 -5.96 12.37
N LEU A 70 8.84 -4.98 11.48
CA LEU A 70 9.28 -3.60 11.72
C LEU A 70 8.37 -2.89 12.73
N MET A 71 7.05 -3.05 12.64
CA MET A 71 6.11 -2.52 13.64
C MET A 71 6.40 -3.06 15.05
N ALA A 72 6.62 -4.37 15.20
CA ALA A 72 6.90 -4.98 16.50
C ALA A 72 8.25 -4.58 17.10
N SER A 73 9.24 -4.23 16.27
CA SER A 73 10.60 -3.87 16.73
C SER A 73 10.81 -2.36 16.91
N GLN A 74 10.15 -1.53 16.11
CA GLN A 74 10.41 -0.09 16.03
C GLN A 74 9.13 0.76 16.16
N ASN A 75 7.96 0.14 16.32
CA ASN A 75 6.64 0.79 16.30
C ASN A 75 6.42 1.75 15.11
N SER A 76 7.15 1.51 14.02
CA SER A 76 7.09 2.29 12.79
C SER A 76 7.81 1.53 11.66
N VAL A 77 7.57 1.95 10.42
CA VAL A 77 8.16 1.37 9.22
C VAL A 77 8.75 2.49 8.35
N PRO A 78 10.04 2.46 8.00
CA PRO A 78 10.64 3.47 7.14
C PRO A 78 9.91 3.59 5.79
N LEU A 79 9.75 4.82 5.28
CA LEU A 79 9.02 5.06 4.02
C LEU A 79 9.62 4.27 2.85
N GLU A 80 10.96 4.20 2.77
CA GLU A 80 11.69 3.39 1.79
C GLU A 80 11.20 1.93 1.75
N LYS A 81 10.92 1.32 2.92
CA LYS A 81 10.45 -0.08 2.99
C LYS A 81 8.98 -0.19 2.57
N VAL A 82 8.17 0.82 2.84
CA VAL A 82 6.76 0.82 2.45
C VAL A 82 6.63 0.93 0.94
N VAL A 83 7.35 1.84 0.28
CA VAL A 83 7.28 2.01 -1.18
C VAL A 83 7.83 0.80 -1.95
N MET A 84 8.75 0.02 -1.34
CA MET A 84 9.24 -1.25 -1.87
C MET A 84 8.22 -2.39 -1.81
N ALA A 85 7.08 -2.24 -1.12
CA ALA A 85 6.03 -3.25 -1.13
C ALA A 85 5.50 -3.44 -2.56
N SER A 86 5.36 -4.69 -3.01
CA SER A 86 5.23 -5.04 -4.44
C SER A 86 4.14 -4.28 -5.19
N ARG A 87 3.04 -3.89 -4.53
CA ARG A 87 1.92 -3.18 -5.17
C ARG A 87 2.19 -1.68 -5.32
N LEU A 88 2.92 -1.07 -4.39
CA LEU A 88 3.35 0.32 -4.53
C LEU A 88 4.54 0.44 -5.49
N ALA A 89 5.48 -0.50 -5.39
CA ALA A 89 6.65 -0.56 -6.26
C ALA A 89 6.28 -0.75 -7.74
N SER A 90 5.27 -1.57 -8.06
CA SER A 90 4.85 -1.85 -9.43
C SER A 90 4.31 -0.63 -10.19
N VAL A 91 3.92 0.42 -9.48
CA VAL A 91 3.47 1.69 -10.07
C VAL A 91 4.39 2.84 -9.71
N ASN A 92 5.63 2.53 -9.29
CA ASN A 92 6.71 3.48 -8.99
C ASN A 92 6.29 4.57 -8.00
N VAL A 93 5.62 4.21 -6.91
CA VAL A 93 5.27 5.17 -5.84
C VAL A 93 6.54 5.69 -5.18
N THR A 94 6.63 7.00 -5.03
CA THR A 94 7.74 7.66 -4.33
C THR A 94 7.42 7.88 -2.84
N GLU A 95 8.46 8.07 -2.03
CA GLU A 95 8.29 8.38 -0.61
C GLU A 95 7.53 9.70 -0.40
N SER A 96 7.76 10.70 -1.26
CA SER A 96 7.05 11.98 -1.20
C SER A 96 5.56 11.82 -1.45
N GLU A 97 5.17 11.04 -2.47
CA GLU A 97 3.76 10.75 -2.76
C GLU A 97 3.10 9.99 -1.61
N LEU A 98 3.76 8.96 -1.08
CA LEU A 98 3.28 8.20 0.06
C LEU A 98 3.07 9.10 1.29
N SER A 99 4.05 9.95 1.58
CA SER A 99 4.01 10.88 2.71
C SER A 99 2.85 11.88 2.58
N ALA A 100 2.68 12.47 1.40
CA ALA A 100 1.58 13.39 1.11
C ALA A 100 0.23 12.70 1.27
N VAL A 101 0.05 11.51 0.69
CA VAL A 101 -1.21 10.75 0.78
C VAL A 101 -1.56 10.42 2.23
N ILE A 102 -0.61 9.94 3.03
CA ILE A 102 -0.87 9.65 4.45
C ILE A 102 -1.28 10.92 5.19
N ARG A 103 -0.55 12.01 5.03
CA ARG A 103 -0.84 13.28 5.73
C ARG A 103 -2.19 13.88 5.34
N THR A 104 -2.60 13.73 4.07
CA THR A 104 -3.84 14.31 3.56
C THR A 104 -5.07 13.46 3.87
N TYR A 105 -4.96 12.14 3.77
CA TYR A 105 -6.14 11.26 3.75
C TYR A 105 -6.25 10.31 4.95
N SER A 106 -5.15 9.99 5.65
CA SER A 106 -5.17 8.96 6.68
C SER A 106 -5.53 9.49 8.07
N ASN A 107 -6.58 8.89 8.65
CA ASN A 107 -6.94 9.11 10.05
C ASN A 107 -6.15 8.21 10.99
N ASP A 108 -5.70 7.04 10.53
CA ASP A 108 -5.09 6.00 11.36
C ASP A 108 -3.57 6.04 11.36
N LEU A 109 -2.95 6.62 10.33
CA LEU A 109 -1.50 6.59 10.13
C LEU A 109 -0.89 7.97 10.28
N ALA A 110 0.31 8.01 10.84
CA ALA A 110 1.10 9.22 10.98
C ALA A 110 2.48 9.05 10.37
N ILE A 111 2.97 10.11 9.74
CA ILE A 111 4.38 10.24 9.38
C ILE A 111 5.12 10.76 10.60
N VAL A 112 6.17 10.05 11.00
CA VAL A 112 7.13 10.52 12.01
C VAL A 112 8.48 10.72 11.35
N THR A 113 9.23 11.71 11.84
CA THR A 113 10.55 12.07 11.33
C THR A 113 11.53 12.00 12.48
N ASP A 114 12.64 11.28 12.30
CA ASP A 114 13.68 11.20 13.32
C ASP A 114 14.62 12.42 13.30
N SER A 115 15.57 12.46 14.24
CA SER A 115 16.57 13.53 14.34
C SER A 115 17.50 13.65 13.13
N HIS A 116 17.54 12.65 12.25
CA HIS A 116 18.32 12.62 11.03
C HIS A 116 17.48 12.96 9.79
N GLY A 117 16.21 13.35 9.98
CA GLY A 117 15.30 13.67 8.88
C GLY A 117 14.71 12.45 8.17
N ARG A 118 14.98 11.23 8.65
CA ARG A 118 14.41 10.01 8.06
C ARG A 118 12.96 9.89 8.47
N CYS A 119 12.10 9.66 7.49
CA CYS A 119 10.67 9.51 7.72
C CYS A 119 10.28 8.04 7.85
N SER A 120 9.37 7.74 8.78
CA SER A 120 8.69 6.45 8.90
C SER A 120 7.19 6.63 9.06
N VAL A 121 6.44 5.56 8.80
CA VAL A 121 4.99 5.47 9.00
C VAL A 121 4.71 4.66 10.26
N ARG A 122 3.81 5.14 11.11
CA ARG A 122 3.28 4.37 12.25
C ARG A 122 1.77 4.49 12.33
N ARG A 123 1.13 3.58 13.07
CA ARG A 123 -0.27 3.78 13.46
C ARG A 123 -0.38 4.76 14.63
N LYS A 124 -1.42 5.59 14.62
CA LYS A 124 -1.72 6.56 15.69
C LYS A 124 -2.25 5.90 16.96
N ASP A 125 -2.89 4.73 16.84
CA ASP A 125 -3.35 3.92 17.96
C ASP A 125 -2.23 3.11 18.64
N ASN A 126 -0.98 3.25 18.16
CA ASN A 126 0.20 2.50 18.63
C ASN A 126 0.05 0.97 18.54
N PHE A 127 -0.84 0.45 17.70
CA PHE A 127 -0.90 -0.99 17.48
C PHE A 127 0.32 -1.47 16.67
N ASP A 128 1.12 -2.34 17.30
CA ASP A 128 2.39 -2.86 16.79
C ASP A 128 2.30 -4.34 16.33
N GLY A 129 1.14 -4.97 16.51
CA GLY A 129 0.92 -6.39 16.19
C GLY A 129 1.19 -7.36 17.35
N ASN A 130 1.60 -6.86 18.51
CA ASN A 130 1.62 -7.63 19.74
C ASN A 130 0.24 -7.52 20.40
N VAL A 131 -0.48 -8.64 20.43
CA VAL A 131 -1.64 -8.76 21.33
C VAL A 131 -1.06 -9.03 22.70
N TYR A 132 -0.86 -7.97 23.50
CA TYR A 132 -0.72 -8.15 24.94
C TYR A 132 -2.05 -8.71 25.41
N LEU A 133 -2.10 -10.02 25.67
CA LEU A 133 -3.19 -10.62 26.42
C LEU A 133 -3.11 -9.99 27.81
N VAL A 134 -4.02 -9.05 28.08
CA VAL A 134 -4.33 -8.58 29.43
C VAL A 134 -5.18 -9.65 30.10
#